data_AF-A0A397V4Z2-F1
#
_entry.id   AF-A0A397V4Z2-F1
#
_cell.length_a   1.000
_cell.length_b   1.000
_cell.length_c   1.000
_cell.angle_alpha   90.00
_cell.angle_beta   90.00
_cell.angle_gamma   90.00
#
_symmetry.space_group_name_H-M   'P 1'
#
loop_
_entity.id
_entity.type
_entity.pdbx_description
1 polymer ?
#
loop_
_entity_poly.entity_id
_entity_poly.type
_entity_poly.pdbx_seq_one_letter_code
_entity_poly.pdbx_strand_id
1 'polypeptide(L)'
;MTSIPAVPGQSIAAEDAKLFDLDSKNPNRKVEGALIETSFKSTIGVLLDDFSKSFGIREKVANYYLGQNNDFWVKKAQMQTQFTENRQTFRSFYYFNKKQLTLPPEQVWQFNLSKAYRTKIGDHDYIALDVDFYSVLVTDAKTINRSEPALNIIGGKWSNHWILPVDPEFLLQRTGYACVNKKSHTIDSENIWGYYNDSCEDESPQSNCCVDALDQNVGFVNVTITWHRIPFIENIANKYRFGNHTSDLSDLTGEHQNLLEQTRVAYRYYEESSCVINEQCVGAPGWRRLLRFTTTSINSGKTNVHIGNVTDPVYLYHGRKVGFCLQSSWRYFNTEYTSLNSLYDTCAYQGITAGWGDDYVAGLDCQWIDITGLPAQTAPLSYVLNPDGFLCEGSLILNDTNAPQWELTNFTTLYGYPVSREKCNFTTNWKSNNYESINYALHDNLSFVTEPCTRSQSGPLRDCGFQVQNNTIECTPDKNVTLGFYLRESKQTSSVTVRICESSRVLGSSTHCEYIYALANTIVELSSTESNPKKVTFQCPIVRGDIETGGLYSILVAPTFIEDEFMFVNIVT
;
A
#
# COMPACT_ATOMS: atom_id res chain seq x y z
N MET A 1 3.07 -16.66 14.92
CA MET A 1 2.58 -17.06 13.59
C MET A 1 1.80 -18.35 13.70
N THR A 2 0.48 -18.31 13.50
CA THR A 2 -0.18 -19.44 12.86
C THR A 2 0.43 -19.52 11.45
N SER A 3 0.98 -20.67 11.10
CA SER A 3 1.29 -21.03 9.72
C SER A 3 0.22 -20.45 8.81
N ILE A 4 0.61 -19.76 7.73
CA ILE A 4 -0.27 -19.74 6.55
C ILE A 4 -0.47 -21.22 6.26
N PRO A 5 -1.68 -21.80 6.44
CA PRO A 5 -1.87 -23.20 6.14
C PRO A 5 -1.53 -23.31 4.66
N ALA A 6 -0.58 -24.19 4.31
CA ALA A 6 -0.51 -24.69 2.95
C ALA A 6 -1.92 -25.18 2.65
N VAL A 7 -2.65 -24.48 1.77
CA VAL A 7 -4.01 -24.89 1.41
C VAL A 7 -3.86 -26.25 0.74
N PRO A 8 -4.34 -27.36 1.36
CA PRO A 8 -4.23 -28.67 0.75
C PRO A 8 -5.06 -28.64 -0.53
N GLY A 9 -4.41 -28.82 -1.69
CA GLY A 9 -5.08 -28.82 -3.00
C GLY A 9 -4.50 -27.88 -4.07
N GLN A 10 -3.54 -27.02 -3.74
CA GLN A 10 -2.89 -26.14 -4.73
C GLN A 10 -1.66 -26.79 -5.40
N SER A 11 -1.83 -28.00 -5.91
CA SER A 11 -0.93 -28.50 -6.96
C SER A 11 -1.18 -27.65 -8.20
N ILE A 12 -0.15 -26.99 -8.73
CA ILE A 12 -0.19 -26.48 -10.10
C ILE A 12 -0.59 -27.67 -10.97
N ALA A 13 -1.65 -27.57 -11.77
CA ALA A 13 -2.00 -28.67 -12.64
C ALA A 13 -0.84 -28.88 -13.62
N ALA A 14 -0.47 -30.12 -13.93
CA ALA A 14 0.66 -30.40 -14.82
C ALA A 14 0.50 -29.75 -16.22
N GLU A 15 -0.73 -29.47 -16.65
CA GLU A 15 -1.02 -28.67 -17.85
C GLU A 15 -0.62 -27.20 -17.71
N ASP A 16 -0.82 -26.61 -16.53
CA ASP A 16 -0.46 -25.23 -16.23
C ASP A 16 1.05 -25.05 -16.23
N ALA A 17 1.80 -26.01 -15.66
CA ALA A 17 3.25 -26.01 -15.73
C ALA A 17 3.74 -26.09 -17.19
N LYS A 18 3.16 -26.96 -18.03
CA LYS A 18 3.56 -27.13 -19.44
C LYS A 18 3.28 -25.90 -20.33
N LEU A 19 2.16 -25.21 -20.11
CA LEU A 19 1.78 -24.02 -20.88
C LEU A 19 2.72 -22.83 -20.68
N PHE A 20 3.24 -22.67 -19.46
CA PHE A 20 4.17 -21.59 -19.14
C PHE A 20 5.64 -22.00 -19.29
N ASP A 21 6.01 -23.27 -19.10
CA ASP A 21 7.40 -23.74 -19.20
C ASP A 21 7.98 -23.64 -20.63
N LEU A 22 7.13 -23.75 -21.66
CA LEU A 22 7.55 -23.63 -23.06
C LEU A 22 7.65 -22.17 -23.54
N ASP A 23 6.76 -21.28 -23.09
CA ASP A 23 6.75 -19.86 -23.49
C ASP A 23 7.73 -19.02 -22.65
N SER A 24 7.99 -19.40 -21.39
CA SER A 24 8.94 -18.69 -20.50
C SER A 24 10.41 -18.97 -20.81
N LYS A 25 10.73 -19.90 -21.72
CA LYS A 25 12.13 -20.20 -22.10
C LYS A 25 12.53 -19.64 -23.47
N ASN A 26 11.57 -19.14 -24.25
CA ASN A 26 11.83 -18.63 -25.60
C ASN A 26 11.53 -17.12 -25.71
N PRO A 27 12.56 -16.26 -25.64
CA PRO A 27 12.36 -14.82 -25.72
C PRO A 27 11.92 -14.32 -27.11
N ASN A 28 12.14 -15.14 -28.15
CA ASN A 28 11.79 -14.84 -29.54
C ASN A 28 10.43 -15.44 -29.94
N ARG A 29 9.59 -15.82 -28.96
CA ARG A 29 8.26 -16.37 -29.24
C ARG A 29 7.43 -15.35 -30.02
N LYS A 30 6.75 -15.81 -31.08
CA LYS A 30 5.72 -14.99 -31.72
C LYS A 30 4.54 -14.89 -30.76
N VAL A 31 4.25 -13.69 -30.29
CA VAL A 31 3.10 -13.46 -29.39
C VAL A 31 1.91 -12.98 -30.20
N GLU A 32 0.80 -13.73 -30.08
CA GLU A 32 -0.49 -13.25 -30.57
C GLU A 32 -1.05 -12.25 -29.57
N GLY A 33 -1.20 -11.01 -30.02
CA GLY A 33 -1.63 -9.90 -29.20
C GLY A 33 -3.13 -9.91 -28.90
N ALA A 34 -3.48 -9.18 -27.85
CA ALA A 34 -4.81 -9.18 -27.30
C ALA A 34 -5.16 -7.80 -26.74
N LEU A 35 -6.35 -7.29 -27.08
CA LEU A 35 -6.91 -6.06 -26.53
C LEU A 35 -8.19 -6.33 -25.72
N ILE A 36 -8.27 -5.76 -24.52
CA ILE A 36 -9.48 -5.79 -23.67
C ILE A 36 -9.75 -4.37 -23.19
N GLU A 37 -10.84 -3.78 -23.64
CA GLU A 37 -11.30 -2.49 -23.11
C GLU A 37 -11.81 -2.69 -21.69
N THR A 38 -11.42 -1.81 -20.79
CA THR A 38 -11.94 -1.74 -19.42
C THR A 38 -12.57 -0.38 -19.18
N SER A 39 -13.77 -0.36 -18.63
CA SER A 39 -14.46 0.89 -18.30
C SER A 39 -15.40 0.76 -17.12
N PHE A 40 -15.62 1.86 -16.43
CA PHE A 40 -16.65 2.03 -15.41
C PHE A 40 -17.02 3.50 -15.26
N LYS A 41 -18.16 3.74 -14.60
CA LYS A 41 -18.56 5.06 -14.14
C LYS A 41 -18.57 5.05 -12.62
N SER A 42 -18.17 6.15 -12.01
CA SER A 42 -18.14 6.32 -10.55
C SER A 42 -18.39 7.77 -10.16
N THR A 43 -18.60 8.00 -8.87
CA THR A 43 -18.54 9.33 -8.26
C THR A 43 -17.45 9.30 -7.19
N ILE A 44 -16.55 10.27 -7.24
CA ILE A 44 -15.52 10.52 -6.21
C ILE A 44 -15.85 11.81 -5.48
N GLY A 45 -15.35 11.96 -4.26
CA GLY A 45 -15.58 13.18 -3.50
C GLY A 45 -14.58 13.45 -2.39
N VAL A 46 -14.82 14.56 -1.72
CA VAL A 46 -14.20 14.94 -0.45
C VAL A 46 -15.30 15.04 0.59
N LEU A 47 -15.19 14.21 1.64
CA LEU A 47 -16.16 14.21 2.72
C LEU A 47 -16.05 15.51 3.54
N LEU A 48 -17.17 16.19 3.71
CA LEU A 48 -17.27 17.43 4.48
C LEU A 48 -17.68 17.21 5.94
N ASP A 49 -18.05 15.98 6.31
CA ASP A 49 -18.50 15.68 7.68
C ASP A 49 -17.40 15.78 8.73
N ASP A 50 -16.15 15.63 8.31
CA ASP A 50 -14.96 15.87 9.12
C ASP A 50 -14.82 17.34 9.61
N PHE A 51 -15.63 18.25 9.07
CA PHE A 51 -15.59 19.68 9.38
C PHE A 51 -16.88 20.16 10.04
N SER A 52 -16.74 20.97 11.07
CA SER A 52 -17.88 21.57 11.76
C SER A 52 -18.67 22.53 10.86
N LYS A 53 -19.99 22.57 11.06
CA LYS A 53 -20.85 23.59 10.45
C LYS A 53 -20.70 24.96 11.14
N SER A 54 -20.16 24.97 12.35
CA SER A 54 -19.90 26.19 13.12
C SER A 54 -18.79 27.02 12.47
N PHE A 55 -18.84 28.33 12.66
CA PHE A 55 -17.79 29.27 12.22
C PHE A 55 -17.45 29.21 10.72
N GLY A 56 -18.33 28.64 9.89
CA GLY A 56 -18.19 28.63 8.43
C GLY A 56 -17.06 27.76 7.87
N ILE A 57 -16.39 26.93 8.69
CA ILE A 57 -15.25 26.14 8.19
C ILE A 57 -15.67 25.12 7.13
N ARG A 58 -16.79 24.41 7.32
CA ARG A 58 -17.29 23.48 6.30
C ARG A 58 -17.54 24.16 4.95
N GLU A 59 -18.08 25.38 4.97
CA GLU A 59 -18.33 26.16 3.74
C GLU A 59 -17.03 26.65 3.10
N LYS A 60 -16.05 27.06 3.91
CA LYS A 60 -14.70 27.44 3.45
C LYS A 60 -14.03 26.27 2.74
N VAL A 61 -14.07 25.09 3.35
CA VAL A 61 -13.52 23.84 2.82
C VAL A 61 -14.25 23.41 1.55
N ALA A 62 -15.58 23.47 1.55
CA ALA A 62 -16.41 23.18 0.38
C ALA A 62 -16.02 24.07 -0.82
N ASN A 63 -15.88 25.37 -0.62
CA ASN A 63 -15.47 26.30 -1.68
C ASN A 63 -14.05 26.03 -2.19
N TYR A 64 -13.13 25.64 -1.31
CA TYR A 64 -11.78 25.24 -1.70
C TYR A 64 -11.80 24.01 -2.63
N TYR A 65 -12.52 22.95 -2.24
CA TYR A 65 -12.58 21.72 -3.05
C TYR A 65 -13.39 21.89 -4.33
N LEU A 66 -14.40 22.77 -4.36
CA LEU A 66 -15.08 23.17 -5.60
C LEU A 66 -14.14 23.88 -6.59
N GLY A 67 -13.11 24.57 -6.08
CA GLY A 67 -12.12 25.29 -6.88
C GLY A 67 -10.89 24.48 -7.29
N GLN A 68 -10.78 23.21 -6.88
CA GLN A 68 -9.64 22.36 -7.24
C GLN A 68 -9.59 22.05 -8.73
N ASN A 69 -8.37 21.88 -9.24
CA ASN A 69 -8.13 21.59 -10.65
C ASN A 69 -8.36 20.09 -10.98
N ASN A 70 -8.27 19.75 -12.26
CA ASN A 70 -8.45 18.38 -12.71
C ASN A 70 -7.37 17.44 -12.17
N ASP A 71 -6.12 17.90 -11.97
CA ASP A 71 -5.04 17.04 -11.47
C ASP A 71 -5.35 16.50 -10.06
N PHE A 72 -5.92 17.32 -9.19
CA PHE A 72 -6.41 16.90 -7.88
C PHE A 72 -7.47 15.78 -7.99
N TRP A 73 -8.45 15.98 -8.88
CA TRP A 73 -9.54 15.03 -9.07
C TRP A 73 -9.10 13.74 -9.76
N VAL A 74 -8.15 13.82 -10.72
CA VAL A 74 -7.52 12.64 -11.33
C VAL A 74 -6.82 11.80 -10.27
N LYS A 75 -6.03 12.42 -9.38
CA LYS A 75 -5.36 11.69 -8.28
C LYS A 75 -6.35 10.99 -7.36
N LYS A 76 -7.46 11.63 -7.02
CA LYS A 76 -8.54 10.97 -6.25
C LYS A 76 -9.21 9.83 -7.02
N ALA A 77 -9.45 10.00 -8.32
CA ALA A 77 -9.98 8.94 -9.18
C ALA A 77 -9.02 7.74 -9.23
N GLN A 78 -7.71 7.97 -9.35
CA GLN A 78 -6.68 6.94 -9.29
C GLN A 78 -6.73 6.18 -7.96
N MET A 79 -6.74 6.90 -6.82
CA MET A 79 -6.83 6.29 -5.49
C MET A 79 -8.09 5.42 -5.31
N GLN A 80 -9.27 5.90 -5.74
CA GLN A 80 -10.49 5.09 -5.67
C GLN A 80 -10.41 3.86 -6.59
N THR A 81 -9.80 3.99 -7.77
CA THR A 81 -9.63 2.90 -8.74
C THR A 81 -8.68 1.81 -8.22
N GLN A 82 -7.59 2.19 -7.53
CA GLN A 82 -6.64 1.27 -6.91
C GLN A 82 -7.29 0.32 -5.90
N PHE A 83 -8.40 0.72 -5.25
CA PHE A 83 -9.13 -0.18 -4.34
C PHE A 83 -9.71 -1.42 -5.03
N THR A 84 -9.82 -1.42 -6.36
CA THR A 84 -10.30 -2.57 -7.11
C THR A 84 -9.23 -3.65 -7.31
N GLU A 85 -7.95 -3.28 -7.19
CA GLU A 85 -6.79 -4.07 -7.62
C GLU A 85 -6.57 -5.31 -6.76
N ASN A 86 -6.69 -5.22 -5.43
CA ASN A 86 -6.47 -6.35 -4.53
C ASN A 86 -7.32 -7.58 -4.91
N ARG A 87 -8.64 -7.39 -5.10
CA ARG A 87 -9.55 -8.47 -5.52
C ARG A 87 -9.25 -8.99 -6.93
N GLN A 88 -8.70 -8.16 -7.81
CA GLN A 88 -8.37 -8.53 -9.19
C GLN A 88 -7.07 -9.31 -9.30
N THR A 89 -6.07 -8.94 -8.51
CA THR A 89 -4.82 -9.67 -8.37
C THR A 89 -5.07 -11.02 -7.70
N PHE A 90 -5.80 -11.04 -6.59
CA PHE A 90 -6.03 -12.25 -5.80
C PHE A 90 -7.36 -12.94 -6.17
N ARG A 91 -7.78 -12.79 -7.42
CA ARG A 91 -9.09 -13.24 -7.93
C ARG A 91 -9.31 -14.75 -7.80
N SER A 92 -8.24 -15.54 -7.80
CA SER A 92 -8.28 -16.99 -7.59
C SER A 92 -8.79 -17.41 -6.21
N PHE A 93 -8.77 -16.52 -5.21
CA PHE A 93 -9.38 -16.77 -3.90
C PHE A 93 -10.90 -16.55 -3.90
N TYR A 94 -11.43 -15.82 -4.89
CA TYR A 94 -12.87 -15.51 -5.02
C TYR A 94 -13.59 -16.40 -6.03
N TYR A 95 -12.85 -17.01 -6.97
CA TYR A 95 -13.41 -17.82 -8.05
C TYR A 95 -12.57 -19.07 -8.30
N PHE A 96 -13.21 -20.24 -8.34
CA PHE A 96 -12.53 -21.52 -8.53
C PHE A 96 -11.86 -21.67 -9.91
N ASN A 97 -12.44 -21.11 -10.97
CA ASN A 97 -12.02 -21.31 -12.36
C ASN A 97 -11.53 -20.03 -13.05
N LYS A 98 -11.11 -19.02 -12.28
CA LYS A 98 -10.62 -17.75 -12.81
C LYS A 98 -9.27 -17.40 -12.22
N LYS A 99 -8.49 -16.63 -12.97
CA LYS A 99 -7.18 -16.10 -12.55
C LYS A 99 -7.19 -14.57 -12.55
N GLN A 100 -6.03 -13.98 -12.29
CA GLN A 100 -5.82 -12.52 -12.27
C GLN A 100 -6.47 -11.84 -13.49
N LEU A 101 -7.16 -10.73 -13.25
CA LEU A 101 -7.73 -9.84 -14.27
C LEU A 101 -7.54 -8.38 -13.81
N THR A 102 -6.27 -8.00 -13.64
CA THR A 102 -5.88 -6.65 -13.17
C THR A 102 -6.27 -5.57 -14.18
N LEU A 103 -6.28 -4.30 -13.76
CA LEU A 103 -6.31 -3.19 -14.71
C LEU A 103 -4.91 -3.06 -15.36
N PRO A 104 -4.79 -2.32 -16.48
CA PRO A 104 -3.47 -1.98 -16.98
C PRO A 104 -2.77 -1.03 -15.99
N PRO A 105 -1.46 -0.79 -16.12
CA PRO A 105 -0.73 0.19 -15.31
C PRO A 105 -1.39 1.58 -15.34
N GLU A 106 -1.29 2.31 -14.24
CA GLU A 106 -2.02 3.57 -14.03
C GLU A 106 -1.70 4.66 -15.07
N GLN A 107 -0.52 4.58 -15.68
CA GLN A 107 -0.02 5.53 -16.67
C GLN A 107 -0.86 5.53 -17.97
N VAL A 108 -1.67 4.50 -18.19
CA VAL A 108 -2.57 4.40 -19.35
C VAL A 108 -4.05 4.47 -18.96
N TRP A 109 -4.36 4.86 -17.72
CA TRP A 109 -5.72 5.15 -17.29
C TRP A 109 -6.20 6.49 -17.85
N GLN A 110 -7.43 6.51 -18.33
CA GLN A 110 -8.06 7.73 -18.82
C GLN A 110 -9.30 8.03 -17.97
N PHE A 111 -9.37 9.26 -17.48
CA PHE A 111 -10.51 9.75 -16.70
C PHE A 111 -11.14 10.93 -17.43
N ASN A 112 -12.42 10.81 -17.76
CA ASN A 112 -13.23 11.95 -18.16
C ASN A 112 -14.01 12.43 -16.94
N LEU A 113 -13.79 13.69 -16.58
CA LEU A 113 -14.27 14.29 -15.33
C LEU A 113 -15.44 15.24 -15.61
N SER A 114 -16.49 15.15 -14.79
CA SER A 114 -17.53 16.18 -14.76
C SER A 114 -17.05 17.44 -14.02
N LYS A 115 -17.91 18.44 -13.85
CA LYS A 115 -17.59 19.60 -13.01
C LYS A 115 -17.87 19.24 -11.55
N ALA A 116 -16.96 19.57 -10.64
CA ALA A 116 -17.19 19.38 -9.20
C ALA A 116 -18.45 20.11 -8.73
N TYR A 117 -19.22 19.47 -7.84
CA TYR A 117 -20.48 19.95 -7.32
C TYR A 117 -20.67 19.56 -5.85
N ARG A 118 -21.46 20.32 -5.11
CA ARG A 118 -21.84 19.94 -3.74
C ARG A 118 -23.07 19.04 -3.78
N THR A 119 -23.04 17.94 -3.04
CA THR A 119 -24.18 17.02 -2.94
C THR A 119 -24.18 16.29 -1.61
N LYS A 120 -25.26 15.55 -1.36
CA LYS A 120 -25.27 14.47 -0.38
C LYS A 120 -25.20 13.11 -1.05
N ILE A 121 -24.49 12.18 -0.43
CA ILE A 121 -24.48 10.75 -0.81
C ILE A 121 -24.75 9.97 0.48
N GLY A 122 -25.90 9.30 0.55
CA GLY A 122 -26.47 8.90 1.84
C GLY A 122 -26.75 10.13 2.70
N ASP A 123 -26.36 10.07 3.98
CA ASP A 123 -26.50 11.20 4.91
C ASP A 123 -25.30 12.16 4.92
N HIS A 124 -24.26 11.84 4.16
CA HIS A 124 -22.98 12.55 4.16
C HIS A 124 -22.93 13.73 3.18
N ASP A 125 -22.31 14.83 3.59
CA ASP A 125 -22.12 16.05 2.78
C ASP A 125 -20.79 16.01 2.02
N TYR A 126 -20.81 16.32 0.72
CA TYR A 126 -19.68 16.16 -0.19
C TYR A 126 -19.47 17.35 -1.09
N ILE A 127 -18.20 17.61 -1.42
CA ILE A 127 -17.86 18.04 -2.78
C ILE A 127 -17.56 16.79 -3.59
N ALA A 128 -18.34 16.54 -4.63
CA ALA A 128 -18.27 15.35 -5.47
C ALA A 128 -18.05 15.70 -6.93
N LEU A 129 -17.62 14.71 -7.70
CA LEU A 129 -17.43 14.77 -9.14
C LEU A 129 -17.68 13.38 -9.74
N ASP A 130 -18.32 13.36 -10.91
CA ASP A 130 -18.57 12.12 -11.65
C ASP A 130 -17.41 11.81 -12.59
N VAL A 131 -17.04 10.55 -12.64
CA VAL A 131 -15.87 10.05 -13.36
C VAL A 131 -16.28 8.93 -14.30
N ASP A 132 -15.91 9.08 -15.57
CA ASP A 132 -15.93 8.00 -16.55
C ASP A 132 -14.49 7.50 -16.73
N PHE A 133 -14.22 6.28 -16.28
CA PHE A 133 -12.93 5.59 -16.46
C PHE A 133 -12.91 4.79 -17.77
N TYR A 134 -11.80 4.87 -18.49
CA TYR A 134 -11.51 4.03 -19.64
C TYR A 134 -10.03 3.68 -19.73
N SER A 135 -9.74 2.42 -20.06
CA SER A 135 -8.40 2.01 -20.49
C SER A 135 -8.47 0.76 -21.37
N VAL A 136 -7.33 0.32 -21.90
CA VAL A 136 -7.22 -0.92 -22.68
C VAL A 136 -6.04 -1.74 -22.16
N LEU A 137 -6.33 -2.97 -21.75
CA LEU A 137 -5.31 -3.98 -21.49
C LEU A 137 -4.75 -4.47 -22.82
N VAL A 138 -3.43 -4.37 -22.97
CA VAL A 138 -2.66 -4.97 -24.05
C VAL A 138 -1.92 -6.16 -23.45
N THR A 139 -2.25 -7.38 -23.87
CA THR A 139 -1.77 -8.64 -23.29
C THR A 139 -1.56 -9.70 -24.36
N ASP A 140 -1.09 -10.90 -23.99
CA ASP A 140 -1.09 -12.07 -24.86
C ASP A 140 -2.50 -12.70 -24.96
N ALA A 141 -2.82 -13.29 -26.11
CA ALA A 141 -4.11 -13.95 -26.32
C ALA A 141 -4.26 -15.30 -25.61
N LYS A 142 -3.14 -16.01 -25.33
CA LYS A 142 -3.16 -17.38 -24.81
C LYS A 142 -3.66 -17.45 -23.37
N THR A 143 -3.37 -16.44 -22.55
CA THR A 143 -3.73 -16.45 -21.13
C THR A 143 -5.14 -15.94 -20.82
N ILE A 144 -5.85 -15.40 -21.81
CA ILE A 144 -7.18 -14.80 -21.63
C ILE A 144 -8.20 -15.79 -21.10
N ASN A 145 -8.36 -16.95 -21.75
CA ASN A 145 -9.37 -17.94 -21.36
C ASN A 145 -9.25 -18.37 -19.89
N ARG A 146 -8.01 -18.38 -19.38
CA ARG A 146 -7.69 -18.80 -18.01
C ARG A 146 -7.91 -17.67 -16.99
N SER A 147 -7.65 -16.43 -17.40
CA SER A 147 -8.00 -15.24 -16.63
C SER A 147 -9.52 -15.08 -16.53
N GLU A 148 -10.20 -15.08 -17.67
CA GLU A 148 -11.65 -14.93 -17.78
C GLU A 148 -12.18 -15.66 -19.04
N PRO A 149 -12.83 -16.83 -18.87
CA PRO A 149 -13.39 -17.59 -19.99
C PRO A 149 -14.36 -16.79 -20.88
N ALA A 150 -15.09 -15.84 -20.28
CA ALA A 150 -16.02 -14.98 -21.02
C ALA A 150 -15.34 -14.04 -22.04
N LEU A 151 -14.03 -13.80 -21.90
CA LEU A 151 -13.23 -12.96 -22.80
C LEU A 151 -12.47 -13.77 -23.86
N ASN A 152 -12.59 -15.11 -23.88
CA ASN A 152 -11.86 -15.98 -24.81
C ASN A 152 -12.23 -15.72 -26.28
N ILE A 153 -13.43 -15.22 -26.54
CA ILE A 153 -13.90 -14.85 -27.88
C ILE A 153 -13.88 -13.33 -28.06
N ILE A 154 -13.56 -12.87 -29.27
CA ILE A 154 -13.73 -11.47 -29.66
C ILE A 154 -15.20 -11.07 -29.52
N GLY A 155 -15.46 -9.92 -28.90
CA GLY A 155 -16.81 -9.46 -28.50
C GLY A 155 -17.28 -9.99 -27.14
N GLY A 156 -16.53 -10.92 -26.53
CA GLY A 156 -16.78 -11.42 -25.20
C GLY A 156 -16.73 -10.31 -24.15
N LYS A 157 -17.58 -10.43 -23.11
CA LYS A 157 -17.71 -9.43 -22.05
C LYS A 157 -17.74 -10.10 -20.69
N TRP A 158 -17.11 -9.46 -19.73
CA TRP A 158 -17.22 -9.78 -18.32
C TRP A 158 -17.46 -8.49 -17.55
N SER A 159 -18.35 -8.53 -16.57
CA SER A 159 -18.57 -7.41 -15.66
C SER A 159 -18.58 -7.94 -14.24
N ASN A 160 -18.13 -7.13 -13.31
CA ASN A 160 -18.18 -7.44 -11.89
C ASN A 160 -18.48 -6.17 -11.09
N HIS A 161 -18.89 -6.36 -9.85
CA HIS A 161 -19.38 -5.31 -8.99
C HIS A 161 -18.40 -5.03 -7.84
N TRP A 162 -18.27 -3.74 -7.51
CA TRP A 162 -17.52 -3.20 -6.39
C TRP A 162 -18.37 -2.19 -5.62
N ILE A 163 -18.19 -2.21 -4.31
CA ILE A 163 -18.56 -1.11 -3.42
C ILE A 163 -17.28 -0.33 -3.14
N LEU A 164 -17.25 0.97 -3.44
CA LEU A 164 -16.06 1.81 -3.24
C LEU A 164 -16.41 3.02 -2.37
N PRO A 165 -15.50 3.50 -1.48
CA PRO A 165 -15.70 4.72 -0.72
C PRO A 165 -15.82 5.94 -1.65
N VAL A 166 -16.72 6.87 -1.35
CA VAL A 166 -16.85 8.12 -2.14
C VAL A 166 -15.55 8.93 -2.05
N ASP A 167 -15.03 9.11 -0.83
CA ASP A 167 -13.73 9.74 -0.59
C ASP A 167 -12.72 8.65 -0.20
N PRO A 168 -11.78 8.31 -1.10
CA PRO A 168 -10.82 7.22 -0.85
C PRO A 168 -9.74 7.58 0.17
N GLU A 169 -9.63 8.85 0.56
CA GLU A 169 -8.68 9.31 1.56
C GLU A 169 -9.11 8.86 2.97
N PHE A 170 -8.14 8.58 3.85
CA PHE A 170 -8.37 8.24 5.25
C PHE A 170 -9.25 7.00 5.51
N LEU A 171 -9.29 6.06 4.56
CA LEU A 171 -10.16 4.89 4.67
C LEU A 171 -9.93 4.10 5.97
N LEU A 172 -8.67 3.83 6.32
CA LEU A 172 -8.30 3.11 7.55
C LEU A 172 -8.70 3.91 8.80
N GLN A 173 -8.53 5.22 8.78
CA GLN A 173 -8.87 6.10 9.89
C GLN A 173 -10.39 6.20 10.09
N ARG A 174 -11.18 6.17 9.00
CA ARG A 174 -12.66 6.26 9.04
C ARG A 174 -13.33 4.93 9.35
N THR A 175 -12.80 3.82 8.84
CA THR A 175 -13.47 2.51 8.91
C THR A 175 -12.77 1.53 9.86
N GLY A 176 -11.62 1.91 10.44
CA GLY A 176 -10.74 0.96 11.09
C GLY A 176 -10.37 -0.17 10.13
N TYR A 177 -10.34 -1.39 10.65
CA TYR A 177 -10.01 -2.58 9.87
C TYR A 177 -11.22 -3.21 9.15
N ALA A 178 -12.40 -2.57 9.14
CA ALA A 178 -13.63 -3.16 8.58
C ALA A 178 -13.52 -3.45 7.07
N CYS A 179 -12.84 -2.58 6.32
CA CYS A 179 -12.65 -2.70 4.87
C CYS A 179 -11.32 -3.34 4.47
N VAL A 180 -10.70 -4.10 5.38
CA VAL A 180 -9.37 -4.67 5.18
C VAL A 180 -9.41 -6.19 5.28
N ASN A 181 -8.66 -6.88 4.42
CA ASN A 181 -8.52 -8.33 4.50
C ASN A 181 -7.87 -8.75 5.84
N LYS A 182 -8.58 -9.56 6.63
CA LYS A 182 -8.22 -9.93 8.02
C LYS A 182 -6.93 -10.73 8.19
N LYS A 183 -6.38 -11.30 7.11
CA LYS A 183 -5.10 -12.01 7.14
C LYS A 183 -3.89 -11.08 7.16
N SER A 184 -4.09 -9.78 6.96
CA SER A 184 -3.02 -8.79 6.97
C SER A 184 -2.81 -8.27 8.40
N HIS A 185 -1.74 -8.73 9.05
CA HIS A 185 -1.34 -8.22 10.37
C HIS A 185 -0.47 -6.95 10.30
N THR A 186 -0.13 -6.51 9.09
CA THR A 186 0.85 -5.44 8.82
C THR A 186 0.26 -4.49 7.78
N ILE A 187 -0.30 -3.39 8.26
CA ILE A 187 -1.06 -2.44 7.44
C ILE A 187 -0.58 -1.03 7.76
N ASP A 188 -0.51 -0.20 6.73
CA ASP A 188 -0.21 1.23 6.80
C ASP A 188 -1.30 2.01 6.06
N SER A 189 -1.67 3.19 6.56
CA SER A 189 -2.78 3.98 6.03
C SER A 189 -2.61 4.37 4.58
N GLU A 190 -1.36 4.54 4.11
CA GLU A 190 -1.06 5.02 2.75
C GLU A 190 -1.03 3.89 1.71
N ASN A 191 -0.97 2.62 2.14
CA ASN A 191 -0.96 1.44 1.26
C ASN A 191 -2.19 0.55 1.46
N ILE A 192 -3.24 1.09 2.10
CA ILE A 192 -4.45 0.34 2.45
C ILE A 192 -5.16 -0.26 1.22
N TRP A 193 -4.94 0.32 0.03
CA TRP A 193 -5.53 -0.15 -1.21
C TRP A 193 -5.11 -1.56 -1.60
N GLY A 194 -3.88 -1.97 -1.26
CA GLY A 194 -3.37 -3.32 -1.48
C GLY A 194 -4.06 -4.38 -0.61
N TYR A 195 -4.96 -3.98 0.30
CA TYR A 195 -5.67 -4.87 1.22
C TYR A 195 -7.18 -4.65 1.23
N TYR A 196 -7.69 -3.77 0.37
CA TYR A 196 -9.11 -3.42 0.37
C TYR A 196 -9.99 -4.64 0.12
N ASN A 197 -11.04 -4.78 0.93
CA ASN A 197 -12.04 -5.82 0.80
C ASN A 197 -13.44 -5.22 1.02
N ASP A 198 -14.26 -5.25 -0.02
CA ASP A 198 -15.62 -4.72 -0.04
C ASP A 198 -16.68 -5.74 0.42
N SER A 199 -16.27 -6.94 0.84
CA SER A 199 -17.18 -8.01 1.30
C SER A 199 -17.42 -7.99 2.81
N CYS A 200 -18.53 -8.61 3.24
CA CYS A 200 -18.85 -8.84 4.66
C CYS A 200 -18.39 -10.23 5.17
N GLU A 201 -17.71 -11.06 4.37
CA GLU A 201 -17.49 -12.47 4.73
C GLU A 201 -16.36 -12.65 5.80
N ASP A 202 -16.50 -13.69 6.62
CA ASP A 202 -15.69 -14.06 7.81
C ASP A 202 -15.96 -13.26 9.11
N GLU A 203 -17.21 -13.16 9.56
CA GLU A 203 -17.58 -12.49 10.81
C GLU A 203 -16.92 -13.11 12.07
N SER A 204 -16.10 -12.32 12.75
CA SER A 204 -15.92 -12.45 14.20
C SER A 204 -16.80 -11.39 14.86
N PRO A 205 -17.28 -11.58 16.11
CA PRO A 205 -18.15 -10.61 16.78
C PRO A 205 -17.52 -9.22 17.03
N GLN A 206 -16.26 -8.99 16.65
CA GLN A 206 -15.54 -7.72 16.83
C GLN A 206 -15.35 -6.90 15.54
N SER A 207 -15.75 -7.38 14.36
CA SER A 207 -15.61 -6.63 13.09
C SER A 207 -16.97 -6.27 12.48
N ASN A 208 -17.24 -4.97 12.30
CA ASN A 208 -18.38 -4.51 11.49
C ASN A 208 -18.12 -4.81 10.00
N CYS A 209 -19.18 -5.05 9.21
CA CYS A 209 -19.04 -5.21 7.77
C CYS A 209 -18.46 -3.93 7.14
N CYS A 210 -17.62 -4.06 6.10
CA CYS A 210 -17.09 -2.92 5.36
C CYS A 210 -18.21 -2.00 4.85
N VAL A 211 -19.29 -2.54 4.29
CA VAL A 211 -20.41 -1.74 3.77
C VAL A 211 -21.05 -0.89 4.87
N ASP A 212 -21.26 -1.46 6.07
CA ASP A 212 -21.82 -0.72 7.20
C ASP A 212 -20.84 0.37 7.69
N ALA A 213 -19.54 0.04 7.74
CA ALA A 213 -18.51 1.00 8.12
C ALA A 213 -18.37 2.14 7.10
N LEU A 214 -18.53 1.85 5.81
CA LEU A 214 -18.58 2.86 4.76
C LEU A 214 -19.81 3.74 4.94
N ASP A 215 -21.00 3.15 4.97
CA ASP A 215 -22.27 3.87 5.10
C ASP A 215 -22.32 4.80 6.33
N GLN A 216 -21.69 4.39 7.44
CA GLN A 216 -21.65 5.18 8.67
C GLN A 216 -20.63 6.33 8.64
N ASN A 217 -19.49 6.18 7.94
CA ASN A 217 -18.33 7.05 8.14
C ASN A 217 -17.88 7.81 6.88
N VAL A 218 -18.20 7.33 5.67
CA VAL A 218 -17.70 7.90 4.41
C VAL A 218 -18.62 7.64 3.21
N GLY A 219 -19.79 7.03 3.38
CA GLY A 219 -20.63 6.59 2.27
C GLY A 219 -19.91 5.69 1.25
N PHE A 220 -20.65 5.28 0.22
CA PHE A 220 -20.08 4.48 -0.86
C PHE A 220 -20.82 4.68 -2.18
N VAL A 221 -20.17 4.23 -3.26
CA VAL A 221 -20.74 4.12 -4.59
C VAL A 221 -20.69 2.68 -5.08
N ASN A 222 -21.72 2.31 -5.83
CA ASN A 222 -21.83 1.03 -6.50
C ASN A 222 -21.21 1.13 -7.88
N VAL A 223 -20.07 0.47 -8.10
CA VAL A 223 -19.34 0.51 -9.37
C VAL A 223 -19.45 -0.84 -10.07
N THR A 224 -19.70 -0.80 -11.37
CA THR A 224 -19.62 -1.99 -12.22
C THR A 224 -18.52 -1.79 -13.23
N ILE A 225 -17.44 -2.56 -13.09
CA ILE A 225 -16.34 -2.55 -14.06
C ILE A 225 -16.65 -3.58 -15.14
N THR A 226 -16.45 -3.19 -16.39
CA THR A 226 -16.70 -4.03 -17.56
C THR A 226 -15.43 -4.20 -18.37
N TRP A 227 -15.09 -5.45 -18.64
CA TRP A 227 -14.07 -5.88 -19.59
C TRP A 227 -14.74 -6.33 -20.87
N HIS A 228 -14.26 -5.81 -22.01
CA HIS A 228 -14.78 -6.13 -23.33
C HIS A 228 -13.64 -6.50 -24.27
N ARG A 229 -13.65 -7.75 -24.73
CA ARG A 229 -12.67 -8.26 -25.68
C ARG A 229 -12.93 -7.66 -27.06
N ILE A 230 -11.96 -6.93 -27.62
CA ILE A 230 -12.06 -6.35 -28.97
C ILE A 230 -11.06 -7.00 -29.93
N PRO A 231 -11.25 -6.87 -31.27
CA PRO A 231 -10.24 -7.29 -32.23
C PRO A 231 -8.90 -6.62 -31.94
N PHE A 232 -7.80 -7.35 -32.17
CA PHE A 232 -6.48 -6.77 -32.07
C PHE A 232 -6.25 -5.75 -33.20
N ILE A 233 -6.10 -4.48 -32.82
CA ILE A 233 -5.86 -3.38 -33.75
C ILE A 233 -4.57 -2.69 -33.31
N GLU A 234 -3.54 -2.74 -34.16
CA GLU A 234 -2.19 -2.25 -33.85
C GLU A 234 -2.17 -0.77 -33.42
N ASN A 235 -3.00 0.08 -34.02
CA ASN A 235 -3.09 1.49 -33.63
C ASN A 235 -3.65 1.68 -32.21
N ILE A 236 -4.58 0.81 -31.78
CA ILE A 236 -5.09 0.85 -30.41
C ILE A 236 -4.02 0.30 -29.46
N ALA A 237 -3.38 -0.82 -29.80
CA ALA A 237 -2.29 -1.38 -29.01
C ALA A 237 -1.19 -0.33 -28.77
N ASN A 238 -0.72 0.35 -29.83
CA ASN A 238 0.29 1.40 -29.73
C ASN A 238 -0.09 2.56 -28.80
N LYS A 239 -1.39 2.89 -28.67
CA LYS A 239 -1.86 3.95 -27.75
C LYS A 239 -1.74 3.53 -26.28
N TYR A 240 -1.97 2.26 -25.97
CA TYR A 240 -2.05 1.75 -24.59
C TYR A 240 -0.85 0.90 -24.17
N ARG A 241 0.09 0.62 -25.08
CA ARG A 241 1.35 -0.04 -24.73
C ARG A 241 2.12 0.81 -23.72
N PHE A 242 2.48 0.20 -22.60
CA PHE A 242 3.24 0.85 -21.54
C PHE A 242 4.26 -0.13 -20.94
N GLY A 243 5.36 0.39 -20.42
CA GLY A 243 6.50 -0.42 -20.00
C GLY A 243 7.34 -0.88 -21.18
N ASN A 244 8.60 -1.22 -20.90
CA ASN A 244 9.55 -1.64 -21.93
C ASN A 244 10.32 -2.86 -21.46
N HIS A 245 10.28 -3.92 -22.26
CA HIS A 245 11.11 -5.09 -22.02
C HIS A 245 12.55 -4.78 -22.43
N THR A 246 13.43 -4.58 -21.45
CA THR A 246 14.84 -4.17 -21.64
C THR A 246 15.77 -5.34 -21.97
N SER A 247 15.31 -6.56 -21.70
CA SER A 247 16.05 -7.79 -21.98
C SER A 247 15.14 -8.83 -22.64
N ASP A 248 15.73 -9.61 -23.54
CA ASP A 248 15.07 -10.79 -24.11
C ASP A 248 14.85 -11.84 -23.01
N LEU A 249 15.82 -12.00 -22.11
CA LEU A 249 15.73 -12.94 -20.98
C LEU A 249 15.32 -12.21 -19.70
N SER A 250 14.97 -12.95 -18.66
CA SER A 250 14.55 -12.48 -17.34
C SER A 250 15.60 -11.54 -16.75
N ASP A 251 15.15 -10.40 -16.24
CA ASP A 251 16.01 -9.30 -15.82
C ASP A 251 15.24 -8.47 -14.80
N LEU A 252 15.68 -8.46 -13.55
CA LEU A 252 15.01 -7.73 -12.48
C LEU A 252 15.45 -6.27 -12.48
N THR A 253 14.50 -5.39 -12.20
CA THR A 253 14.76 -3.96 -12.00
C THR A 253 14.01 -3.46 -10.78
N GLY A 254 14.60 -2.51 -10.08
CA GLY A 254 13.89 -1.71 -9.08
C GLY A 254 12.89 -0.75 -9.71
N GLU A 255 11.99 -0.19 -8.89
CA GLU A 255 11.12 0.93 -9.26
C GLU A 255 11.43 2.17 -8.42
N HIS A 256 12.07 3.15 -9.04
CA HIS A 256 12.53 4.38 -8.40
C HIS A 256 11.39 5.17 -7.76
N GLN A 257 10.26 5.30 -8.46
CA GLN A 257 9.17 6.15 -8.00
C GLN A 257 8.52 5.60 -6.73
N ASN A 258 8.36 4.28 -6.62
CA ASN A 258 7.84 3.64 -5.42
C ASN A 258 8.75 3.86 -4.21
N LEU A 259 10.07 3.74 -4.40
CA LEU A 259 11.04 4.04 -3.34
C LEU A 259 10.94 5.52 -2.92
N LEU A 260 10.86 6.43 -3.88
CA LEU A 260 10.81 7.87 -3.61
C LEU A 260 9.52 8.29 -2.89
N GLU A 261 8.35 7.90 -3.40
CA GLU A 261 7.05 8.39 -2.92
C GLU A 261 6.53 7.65 -1.69
N GLN A 262 6.96 6.41 -1.48
CA GLN A 262 6.46 5.56 -0.38
C GLN A 262 7.47 5.43 0.76
N THR A 263 8.55 6.22 0.75
CA THR A 263 9.47 6.33 1.88
C THR A 263 8.96 7.32 2.91
N ARG A 264 8.88 6.91 4.19
CA ARG A 264 8.43 7.76 5.28
C ARG A 264 8.91 7.28 6.64
N VAL A 265 9.05 8.21 7.59
CA VAL A 265 9.44 7.90 8.97
C VAL A 265 8.20 7.72 9.84
N ALA A 266 8.12 6.62 10.57
CA ALA A 266 7.06 6.35 11.54
C ALA A 266 7.63 5.79 12.85
N TYR A 267 6.94 6.03 13.96
CA TYR A 267 7.27 5.40 15.24
C TYR A 267 6.37 4.20 15.50
N ARG A 268 6.96 3.11 16.01
CA ARG A 268 6.22 1.93 16.47
C ARG A 268 6.84 1.33 17.71
N TYR A 269 5.98 0.83 18.59
CA TYR A 269 6.38 0.06 19.75
C TYR A 269 6.36 -1.44 19.42
N TYR A 270 7.40 -2.17 19.82
CA TYR A 270 7.45 -3.63 19.72
C TYR A 270 7.77 -4.27 21.07
N GLU A 271 6.98 -5.25 21.47
CA GLU A 271 7.25 -6.07 22.65
C GLU A 271 8.43 -7.05 22.41
N GLU A 272 9.03 -7.55 23.50
CA GLU A 272 10.13 -8.53 23.44
C GLU A 272 9.77 -9.79 22.66
N SER A 273 8.53 -10.24 22.75
CA SER A 273 8.02 -11.42 22.05
C SER A 273 7.63 -11.17 20.59
N SER A 274 7.81 -9.95 20.07
CA SER A 274 7.41 -9.62 18.70
C SER A 274 8.23 -10.38 17.66
N CYS A 275 7.58 -10.81 16.58
CA CYS A 275 8.25 -11.54 15.49
C CYS A 275 9.38 -10.71 14.87
N VAL A 276 9.21 -9.39 14.74
CA VAL A 276 10.23 -8.49 14.18
C VAL A 276 11.51 -8.42 15.02
N ILE A 277 11.44 -8.79 16.31
CA ILE A 277 12.61 -8.93 17.18
C ILE A 277 13.33 -10.24 16.88
N ASN A 278 12.59 -11.35 16.84
CA ASN A 278 13.12 -12.68 16.54
C ASN A 278 13.71 -12.78 15.12
N GLU A 279 13.12 -12.05 14.17
CA GLU A 279 13.54 -11.94 12.78
C GLU A 279 14.65 -10.89 12.57
N GLN A 280 15.05 -10.19 13.64
CA GLN A 280 16.10 -9.16 13.64
C GLN A 280 15.83 -8.03 12.64
N CYS A 281 14.57 -7.61 12.53
CA CYS A 281 14.14 -6.49 11.69
C CYS A 281 14.22 -5.14 12.41
N VAL A 282 14.37 -5.15 13.74
CA VAL A 282 14.65 -3.99 14.57
C VAL A 282 15.77 -4.33 15.56
N GLY A 283 16.48 -3.33 16.05
CA GLY A 283 17.67 -3.54 16.88
C GLY A 283 17.39 -4.02 18.31
N ALA A 284 16.19 -3.78 18.84
CA ALA A 284 15.78 -4.19 20.19
C ALA A 284 14.26 -3.98 20.42
N PRO A 285 13.67 -4.42 21.55
CA PRO A 285 12.28 -4.13 21.91
C PRO A 285 12.06 -2.66 22.31
N GLY A 286 10.82 -2.21 22.42
CA GLY A 286 10.43 -0.85 22.82
C GLY A 286 10.03 0.04 21.64
N TRP A 287 9.98 1.35 21.88
CA TRP A 287 9.72 2.34 20.84
C TRP A 287 10.87 2.42 19.84
N ARG A 288 10.52 2.37 18.56
CA ARG A 288 11.42 2.41 17.41
C ARG A 288 11.05 3.55 16.49
N ARG A 289 12.07 4.21 15.96
CA ARG A 289 11.94 5.14 14.84
C ARG A 289 12.32 4.38 13.58
N LEU A 290 11.37 4.22 12.67
CA LEU A 290 11.50 3.37 11.49
C LEU A 290 11.42 4.21 10.22
N LEU A 291 12.42 4.08 9.35
CA LEU A 291 12.36 4.57 7.97
C LEU A 291 11.72 3.48 7.12
N ARG A 292 10.41 3.57 6.88
CA ARG A 292 9.65 2.64 6.04
C ARG A 292 9.81 3.01 4.57
N PHE A 293 9.73 2.03 3.69
CA PHE A 293 9.84 2.21 2.25
C PHE A 293 9.15 1.07 1.51
N THR A 294 8.83 1.27 0.23
CA THR A 294 8.40 0.17 -0.64
C THR A 294 9.59 -0.29 -1.48
N THR A 295 9.77 -1.61 -1.61
CA THR A 295 10.70 -2.19 -2.59
C THR A 295 9.89 -2.93 -3.64
N THR A 296 10.23 -2.71 -4.89
CA THR A 296 9.56 -3.31 -6.04
C THR A 296 10.58 -4.07 -6.86
N SER A 297 10.25 -5.30 -7.22
CA SER A 297 11.05 -6.14 -8.11
C SER A 297 10.29 -6.36 -9.41
N ILE A 298 10.55 -5.57 -10.45
CA ILE A 298 9.92 -5.75 -11.77
C ILE A 298 10.74 -6.72 -12.58
N ASN A 299 10.11 -7.72 -13.21
CA ASN A 299 10.79 -8.49 -14.25
C ASN A 299 10.63 -7.79 -15.60
N SER A 300 11.65 -7.02 -15.96
CA SER A 300 11.77 -6.28 -17.22
C SER A 300 12.15 -7.17 -18.42
N GLY A 301 12.44 -8.45 -18.20
CA GLY A 301 12.73 -9.42 -19.25
C GLY A 301 11.48 -9.92 -20.00
N LYS A 302 11.67 -10.63 -21.13
CA LYS A 302 10.57 -11.33 -21.83
C LYS A 302 10.37 -12.78 -21.37
N THR A 303 11.26 -13.29 -20.52
CA THR A 303 11.12 -14.59 -19.85
C THR A 303 10.89 -14.42 -18.36
N ASN A 304 10.34 -15.45 -17.71
CA ASN A 304 10.03 -15.40 -16.28
C ASN A 304 11.29 -15.55 -15.43
N VAL A 305 11.35 -14.83 -14.31
CA VAL A 305 12.22 -15.21 -13.18
C VAL A 305 11.54 -16.36 -12.45
N HIS A 306 12.29 -17.41 -12.12
CA HIS A 306 11.76 -18.65 -11.58
C HIS A 306 12.61 -19.15 -10.41
N ILE A 307 11.95 -19.54 -9.32
CA ILE A 307 12.53 -20.37 -8.25
C ILE A 307 11.89 -21.76 -8.25
N GLY A 308 10.57 -21.81 -8.50
CA GLY A 308 9.81 -23.05 -8.53
C GLY A 308 9.06 -23.34 -7.24
N ASN A 309 8.78 -24.63 -7.02
CA ASN A 309 7.96 -25.07 -5.91
C ASN A 309 8.82 -25.11 -4.63
N VAL A 310 8.44 -24.31 -3.65
CA VAL A 310 9.11 -24.22 -2.34
C VAL A 310 8.45 -25.10 -1.27
N THR A 311 7.69 -26.14 -1.65
CA THR A 311 6.99 -27.06 -0.71
C THR A 311 7.90 -27.98 0.11
N ASP A 312 9.22 -27.79 0.08
CA ASP A 312 10.08 -28.39 1.10
C ASP A 312 10.01 -27.48 2.35
N PRO A 313 9.63 -27.98 3.54
CA PRO A 313 9.54 -27.20 4.77
C PRO A 313 10.95 -26.81 5.26
N VAL A 314 11.65 -25.97 4.51
CA VAL A 314 12.83 -25.25 4.98
C VAL A 314 12.31 -23.98 5.63
N TYR A 315 11.98 -24.15 6.91
CA TYR A 315 11.68 -23.08 7.84
C TYR A 315 12.70 -21.95 7.69
N LEU A 316 12.23 -20.81 7.16
CA LEU A 316 12.96 -19.55 7.22
C LEU A 316 12.86 -19.02 8.65
N TYR A 317 13.88 -19.31 9.47
CA TYR A 317 14.10 -18.56 10.71
C TYR A 317 15.58 -18.20 10.88
N HIS A 318 15.74 -16.99 11.43
CA HIS A 318 16.95 -16.27 11.83
C HIS A 318 17.77 -15.55 10.75
N GLY A 319 17.67 -14.22 10.82
CA GLY A 319 18.87 -13.37 10.87
C GLY A 319 18.98 -12.37 9.73
N ARG A 320 18.31 -11.22 9.87
CA ARG A 320 18.09 -10.14 8.89
C ARG A 320 16.92 -10.45 7.94
N LYS A 321 16.20 -9.42 7.49
CA LYS A 321 15.16 -9.59 6.46
C LYS A 321 15.84 -9.92 5.12
N VAL A 322 16.01 -11.21 4.84
CA VAL A 322 16.61 -11.72 3.58
C VAL A 322 15.64 -12.67 2.83
N GLY A 323 14.49 -13.00 3.41
CA GLY A 323 13.50 -13.90 2.82
C GLY A 323 12.24 -13.17 2.39
N PHE A 324 11.89 -13.30 1.11
CA PHE A 324 10.65 -12.82 0.54
C PHE A 324 9.98 -13.97 -0.21
N CYS A 325 8.65 -14.02 -0.19
CA CYS A 325 7.90 -14.73 -1.21
C CYS A 325 8.10 -13.97 -2.53
N LEU A 326 8.48 -14.64 -3.62
CA LEU A 326 8.44 -14.04 -4.95
C LEU A 326 7.11 -14.37 -5.63
N GLN A 327 6.25 -13.37 -5.75
CA GLN A 327 4.98 -13.50 -6.47
C GLN A 327 4.80 -12.38 -7.51
N SER A 328 3.99 -12.63 -8.52
CA SER A 328 3.58 -11.60 -9.47
C SER A 328 2.39 -10.82 -8.90
N SER A 329 2.71 -9.87 -8.02
CA SER A 329 1.74 -9.05 -7.27
C SER A 329 1.05 -8.03 -8.17
N TRP A 330 1.80 -7.33 -9.02
CA TRP A 330 1.25 -6.24 -9.84
C TRP A 330 1.77 -6.29 -11.27
N ARG A 331 0.94 -5.85 -12.20
CA ARG A 331 1.29 -5.77 -13.61
C ARG A 331 1.85 -4.37 -13.90
N TYR A 332 3.15 -4.29 -14.19
CA TYR A 332 3.85 -3.03 -14.46
C TYR A 332 3.90 -2.69 -15.94
N PHE A 333 3.86 -3.69 -16.81
CA PHE A 333 3.88 -3.50 -18.26
C PHE A 333 2.51 -3.84 -18.87
N ASN A 334 2.16 -3.12 -19.94
CA ASN A 334 0.96 -3.32 -20.73
C ASN A 334 1.34 -3.64 -22.17
N THR A 335 1.90 -4.83 -22.40
CA THR A 335 2.28 -5.25 -23.75
C THR A 335 1.82 -6.67 -24.02
N GLU A 336 1.85 -7.08 -25.29
CA GLU A 336 1.54 -8.44 -25.70
C GLU A 336 2.46 -9.46 -25.05
N TYR A 337 3.69 -9.08 -24.68
CA TYR A 337 4.65 -9.95 -24.02
C TYR A 337 4.33 -10.18 -22.53
N THR A 338 3.49 -9.33 -21.95
CA THR A 338 3.06 -9.43 -20.55
C THR A 338 1.75 -10.19 -20.46
N SER A 339 1.74 -11.31 -19.75
CA SER A 339 0.55 -12.17 -19.67
C SER A 339 -0.50 -11.69 -18.70
N LEU A 340 -1.78 -11.98 -18.99
CA LEU A 340 -2.91 -11.49 -18.19
C LEU A 340 -3.00 -12.14 -16.80
N ASN A 341 -2.48 -13.36 -16.68
CA ASN A 341 -2.26 -14.02 -15.40
C ASN A 341 -0.86 -14.62 -15.33
N SER A 342 -0.45 -14.93 -14.10
CA SER A 342 0.81 -15.52 -13.72
C SER A 342 0.61 -16.92 -13.12
N LEU A 343 1.63 -17.77 -13.21
CA LEU A 343 1.73 -18.98 -12.38
C LEU A 343 2.21 -18.69 -10.97
N TYR A 344 2.81 -17.53 -10.76
CA TYR A 344 3.36 -17.09 -9.49
C TYR A 344 2.33 -16.20 -8.78
N ASP A 345 1.07 -16.62 -8.78
CA ASP A 345 -0.06 -15.92 -8.15
C ASP A 345 -0.20 -16.23 -6.65
N THR A 346 0.71 -17.05 -6.10
CA THR A 346 0.80 -17.43 -4.69
C THR A 346 2.26 -17.66 -4.28
N CYS A 347 2.50 -17.73 -2.97
CA CYS A 347 3.83 -18.04 -2.43
C CYS A 347 4.23 -19.52 -2.47
N ALA A 348 3.34 -20.42 -2.93
CA ALA A 348 3.64 -21.84 -3.03
C ALA A 348 4.54 -22.16 -4.24
N TYR A 349 4.41 -21.36 -5.31
CA TYR A 349 5.21 -21.48 -6.51
C TYR A 349 5.75 -20.12 -6.90
N GLN A 350 7.05 -19.94 -6.74
CA GLN A 350 7.63 -18.61 -6.67
C GLN A 350 8.36 -18.21 -7.94
N GLY A 351 8.20 -16.94 -8.30
CA GLY A 351 8.77 -16.31 -9.48
C GLY A 351 8.08 -14.99 -9.83
N ILE A 352 8.60 -14.32 -10.85
CA ILE A 352 8.04 -13.06 -11.35
C ILE A 352 7.87 -13.17 -12.85
N THR A 353 6.63 -13.06 -13.31
CA THR A 353 6.29 -13.14 -14.74
C THR A 353 6.83 -11.94 -15.50
N ALA A 354 7.22 -12.13 -16.75
CA ALA A 354 7.65 -11.04 -17.64
C ALA A 354 6.63 -9.88 -17.65
N GLY A 355 7.09 -8.67 -17.32
CA GLY A 355 6.28 -7.45 -17.23
C GLY A 355 5.42 -7.31 -15.95
N TRP A 356 5.52 -8.27 -15.03
CA TRP A 356 4.96 -8.18 -13.68
C TRP A 356 6.05 -7.76 -12.69
N GLY A 357 5.62 -7.33 -11.51
CA GLY A 357 6.50 -7.03 -10.39
C GLY A 357 5.96 -7.56 -9.07
N ASP A 358 6.87 -7.68 -8.11
CA ASP A 358 6.57 -8.01 -6.73
C ASP A 358 6.83 -6.81 -5.83
N ASP A 359 5.80 -6.35 -5.11
CA ASP A 359 5.87 -5.17 -4.26
C ASP A 359 5.80 -5.55 -2.79
N TYR A 360 6.86 -5.21 -2.08
CA TYR A 360 6.87 -5.21 -0.62
C TYR A 360 6.63 -3.79 -0.14
N VAL A 361 5.35 -3.50 0.13
CA VAL A 361 4.90 -2.17 0.53
C VAL A 361 5.38 -1.78 1.93
N ALA A 362 5.54 -0.47 2.15
CA ALA A 362 6.01 0.14 3.39
C ALA A 362 5.26 -0.28 4.68
N GLY A 363 4.01 -0.76 4.55
CA GLY A 363 3.21 -1.25 5.67
C GLY A 363 3.53 -2.68 6.12
N LEU A 364 4.29 -3.45 5.34
CA LEU A 364 4.66 -4.82 5.70
C LEU A 364 5.68 -4.86 6.82
N ASP A 365 5.57 -5.86 7.69
CA ASP A 365 6.58 -6.07 8.72
C ASP A 365 7.96 -6.24 8.11
N CYS A 366 8.95 -5.73 8.85
CA CYS A 366 10.34 -5.62 8.46
C CYS A 366 10.63 -4.72 7.25
N GLN A 367 9.63 -4.06 6.65
CA GLN A 367 9.84 -3.20 5.49
C GLN A 367 10.29 -1.78 5.87
N TRP A 368 11.43 -1.73 6.55
CA TRP A 368 12.03 -0.50 7.06
C TRP A 368 13.51 -0.68 7.38
N ILE A 369 14.18 0.45 7.65
CA ILE A 369 15.44 0.51 8.39
C ILE A 369 15.13 1.05 9.78
N ASP A 370 15.63 0.37 10.83
CA ASP A 370 15.61 0.90 12.19
C ASP A 370 16.62 2.07 12.29
N ILE A 371 16.08 3.28 12.38
CA ILE A 371 16.84 4.54 12.45
C ILE A 371 16.81 5.15 13.85
N THR A 372 16.46 4.37 14.88
CA THR A 372 16.26 4.86 16.26
C THR A 372 17.48 5.58 16.81
N GLY A 373 18.69 5.08 16.51
CA GLY A 373 19.96 5.69 16.94
C GLY A 373 20.63 6.58 15.89
N LEU A 374 20.01 6.81 14.73
CA LEU A 374 20.61 7.59 13.65
C LEU A 374 20.28 9.07 13.76
N PRO A 375 21.27 9.98 13.75
CA PRO A 375 21.05 11.41 13.73
C PRO A 375 20.56 11.88 12.34
N ALA A 376 20.11 13.14 12.26
CA ALA A 376 19.86 13.79 10.98
C ALA A 376 21.06 13.69 10.04
N GLN A 377 20.81 13.28 8.81
CA GLN A 377 21.81 13.13 7.76
C GLN A 377 21.14 13.04 6.39
N THR A 378 21.85 13.46 5.36
CA THR A 378 21.47 13.12 3.97
C THR A 378 22.36 11.98 3.51
N ALA A 379 21.75 10.89 3.08
CA ALA A 379 22.46 9.70 2.62
C ALA A 379 21.67 9.00 1.51
N PRO A 380 22.33 8.19 0.66
CA PRO A 380 21.62 7.34 -0.27
C PRO A 380 20.81 6.29 0.50
N LEU A 381 19.49 6.28 0.29
CA LEU A 381 18.65 5.13 0.60
C LEU A 381 18.64 4.24 -0.64
N SER A 382 19.13 3.02 -0.52
CA SER A 382 19.26 2.09 -1.63
C SER A 382 18.85 0.68 -1.25
N TYR A 383 18.45 -0.10 -2.25
CA TYR A 383 18.28 -1.54 -2.13
C TYR A 383 18.91 -2.24 -3.34
N VAL A 384 19.29 -3.51 -3.12
CA VAL A 384 19.86 -4.37 -4.15
C VAL A 384 19.00 -5.61 -4.26
N LEU A 385 18.42 -5.83 -5.41
CA LEU A 385 17.71 -7.06 -5.74
C LEU A 385 18.71 -8.17 -6.05
N ASN A 386 18.38 -9.41 -5.68
CA ASN A 386 19.19 -10.59 -6.00
C ASN A 386 20.73 -10.40 -5.81
N PRO A 387 21.21 -9.86 -4.67
CA PRO A 387 22.59 -9.37 -4.54
C PRO A 387 23.66 -10.46 -4.74
N ASP A 388 23.33 -11.70 -4.40
CA ASP A 388 24.21 -12.87 -4.53
C ASP A 388 24.01 -13.62 -5.86
N GLY A 389 23.12 -13.13 -6.73
CA GLY A 389 22.74 -13.77 -7.98
C GLY A 389 21.98 -15.08 -7.78
N PHE A 390 21.38 -15.33 -6.62
CA PHE A 390 20.65 -16.57 -6.35
C PHE A 390 19.60 -16.89 -7.42
N LEU A 391 18.86 -15.88 -7.88
CA LEU A 391 17.89 -15.99 -8.98
C LEU A 391 18.61 -15.94 -10.33
N CYS A 392 18.20 -16.79 -11.27
CA CYS A 392 18.72 -16.71 -12.63
C CYS A 392 18.07 -15.55 -13.39
N GLU A 393 18.86 -14.50 -13.63
CA GLU A 393 18.49 -13.36 -14.49
C GLU A 393 19.19 -13.50 -15.84
N GLY A 394 18.67 -14.43 -16.65
CA GLY A 394 19.23 -14.77 -17.95
C GLY A 394 18.73 -16.10 -18.44
N SER A 395 19.64 -16.97 -18.85
CA SER A 395 19.29 -18.32 -19.33
C SER A 395 19.83 -19.40 -18.40
N LEU A 396 18.98 -20.37 -18.09
CA LEU A 396 19.37 -21.55 -17.34
C LEU A 396 20.39 -22.37 -18.13
N ILE A 397 21.42 -22.87 -17.44
CA ILE A 397 22.34 -23.85 -18.03
C ILE A 397 21.69 -25.22 -17.91
N LEU A 398 21.37 -25.82 -19.05
CA LEU A 398 20.70 -27.11 -19.13
C LEU A 398 21.71 -28.24 -19.37
N ASN A 399 21.38 -29.44 -18.90
CA ASN A 399 22.12 -30.66 -19.21
C ASN A 399 21.61 -31.31 -20.53
N ASP A 400 22.20 -32.43 -20.92
CA ASP A 400 21.85 -33.17 -22.15
C ASP A 400 20.39 -33.70 -22.17
N THR A 401 19.72 -33.74 -21.01
CA THR A 401 18.30 -34.11 -20.88
C THR A 401 17.36 -32.90 -20.83
N ASN A 402 17.87 -31.70 -21.12
CA ASN A 402 17.14 -30.43 -21.08
C ASN A 402 16.63 -30.04 -19.67
N ALA A 403 17.26 -30.57 -18.62
CA ALA A 403 16.96 -30.23 -17.22
C ALA A 403 17.97 -29.18 -16.69
N PRO A 404 17.53 -28.27 -15.79
CA PRO A 404 18.43 -27.29 -15.16
C PRO A 404 19.58 -27.97 -14.43
N GLN A 405 20.80 -27.48 -14.65
CA GLN A 405 21.95 -27.85 -13.83
C GLN A 405 21.95 -27.02 -12.54
N TRP A 406 22.47 -27.61 -11.47
CA TRP A 406 22.54 -26.98 -10.15
C TRP A 406 23.99 -26.75 -9.73
N GLU A 407 24.21 -25.76 -8.89
CA GLU A 407 25.49 -25.50 -8.22
C GLU A 407 25.30 -25.11 -6.75
N LEU A 408 26.30 -25.45 -5.93
CA LEU A 408 26.29 -25.09 -4.52
C LEU A 408 26.50 -23.58 -4.36
N THR A 409 25.73 -22.98 -3.45
CA THR A 409 25.93 -21.60 -3.00
C THR A 409 26.74 -21.57 -1.70
N ASN A 410 27.10 -20.37 -1.25
CA ASN A 410 27.68 -20.17 0.08
C ASN A 410 26.61 -20.19 1.19
N PHE A 411 25.33 -20.29 0.85
CA PHE A 411 24.25 -20.32 1.82
C PHE A 411 24.10 -21.71 2.42
N THR A 412 23.75 -21.73 3.71
CA THR A 412 23.36 -22.94 4.42
C THR A 412 21.98 -22.75 5.01
N THR A 413 21.20 -23.81 5.06
CA THR A 413 19.99 -23.86 5.87
C THR A 413 20.32 -23.69 7.35
N LEU A 414 19.29 -23.48 8.17
CA LEU A 414 19.40 -23.40 9.64
C LEU A 414 20.04 -24.66 10.27
N TYR A 415 19.96 -25.80 9.59
CA TYR A 415 20.57 -27.07 10.01
C TYR A 415 21.98 -27.29 9.45
N GLY A 416 22.55 -26.30 8.76
CA GLY A 416 23.87 -26.37 8.15
C GLY A 416 23.93 -27.11 6.81
N TYR A 417 22.79 -27.52 6.24
CA TYR A 417 22.79 -28.13 4.90
C TYR A 417 23.09 -27.10 3.82
N PRO A 418 23.92 -27.43 2.81
CA PRO A 418 24.23 -26.50 1.73
C PRO A 418 23.00 -26.24 0.87
N VAL A 419 22.80 -24.98 0.48
CA VAL A 419 21.75 -24.58 -0.45
C VAL A 419 22.32 -24.57 -1.86
N SER A 420 21.59 -25.16 -2.81
CA SER A 420 21.93 -25.11 -4.24
C SER A 420 21.04 -24.11 -4.96
N ARG A 421 21.56 -23.55 -6.06
CA ARG A 421 20.78 -22.75 -7.02
C ARG A 421 20.90 -23.34 -8.42
N GLU A 422 20.00 -22.95 -9.31
CA GLU A 422 20.12 -23.26 -10.72
C GLU A 422 21.29 -22.47 -11.34
N LYS A 423 22.09 -23.14 -12.16
CA LYS A 423 23.19 -22.50 -12.90
C LYS A 423 22.62 -21.55 -13.94
N CYS A 424 23.20 -20.36 -14.02
CA CYS A 424 22.69 -19.29 -14.87
C CYS A 424 23.79 -18.67 -15.74
N ASN A 425 23.49 -18.51 -17.03
CA ASN A 425 24.16 -17.56 -17.91
C ASN A 425 23.44 -16.22 -17.79
N PHE A 426 23.94 -15.38 -16.90
CA PHE A 426 23.36 -14.07 -16.64
C PHE A 426 23.43 -13.12 -17.84
N THR A 427 22.44 -12.25 -17.97
CA THR A 427 22.46 -11.12 -18.91
C THR A 427 23.58 -10.13 -18.53
N THR A 428 24.08 -9.33 -19.47
CA THR A 428 25.25 -8.47 -19.24
C THR A 428 25.08 -7.48 -18.07
N ASN A 429 23.88 -6.97 -17.86
CA ASN A 429 23.59 -5.86 -16.94
C ASN A 429 22.79 -6.27 -15.70
N TRP A 430 22.56 -7.57 -15.46
CA TRP A 430 21.71 -8.04 -14.35
C TRP A 430 22.06 -7.39 -13.01
N LYS A 431 23.36 -7.31 -12.66
CA LYS A 431 23.81 -6.70 -11.39
C LYS A 431 23.49 -5.21 -11.29
N SER A 432 23.65 -4.46 -12.38
CA SER A 432 23.41 -3.01 -12.37
C SER A 432 21.92 -2.68 -12.39
N ASN A 433 21.12 -3.51 -13.06
CA ASN A 433 19.66 -3.35 -13.14
C ASN A 433 18.98 -3.58 -11.78
N ASN A 434 19.59 -4.43 -10.96
CA ASN A 434 19.14 -4.75 -9.61
C ASN A 434 19.37 -3.68 -8.54
N TYR A 435 20.01 -2.56 -8.87
CA TYR A 435 20.32 -1.52 -7.91
C TYR A 435 19.36 -0.34 -8.06
N GLU A 436 18.76 0.07 -6.95
CA GLU A 436 17.94 1.29 -6.90
C GLU A 436 18.39 2.18 -5.74
N SER A 437 18.35 3.49 -5.93
CA SER A 437 18.74 4.46 -4.91
C SER A 437 18.08 5.83 -5.09
N ILE A 438 17.65 6.40 -3.98
CA ILE A 438 17.27 7.81 -3.86
C ILE A 438 18.22 8.53 -2.89
N ASN A 439 18.36 9.85 -3.05
CA ASN A 439 18.95 10.68 -1.99
C ASN A 439 17.88 10.99 -0.95
N TYR A 440 18.03 10.47 0.27
CA TYR A 440 17.07 10.70 1.34
C TYR A 440 17.65 11.64 2.39
N ALA A 441 16.91 12.69 2.73
CA ALA A 441 17.25 13.62 3.80
C ALA A 441 16.52 13.18 5.08
N LEU A 442 17.25 12.53 5.98
CA LEU A 442 16.77 12.21 7.31
C LEU A 442 16.92 13.46 8.19
N HIS A 443 15.81 13.93 8.76
CA HIS A 443 15.79 15.05 9.67
C HIS A 443 15.63 14.59 11.12
N ASP A 444 16.13 15.36 12.08
CA ASP A 444 15.88 15.08 13.50
C ASP A 444 14.42 15.39 13.84
N ASN A 445 13.81 14.56 14.69
CA ASN A 445 12.47 14.80 15.22
C ASN A 445 11.40 15.08 14.14
N LEU A 446 11.55 14.51 12.93
CA LEU A 446 10.51 14.46 11.91
C LEU A 446 10.03 13.03 11.67
N SER A 447 8.78 12.95 11.26
CA SER A 447 8.01 11.77 10.86
C SER A 447 6.97 12.16 9.83
N PHE A 448 6.36 11.16 9.21
CA PHE A 448 5.19 11.29 8.32
C PHE A 448 4.13 12.26 8.88
N VAL A 449 3.80 12.14 10.17
CA VAL A 449 2.78 12.96 10.86
C VAL A 449 3.15 14.45 10.93
N THR A 450 4.43 14.75 10.99
CA THR A 450 4.95 16.12 11.11
C THR A 450 5.41 16.73 9.78
N GLU A 451 5.49 15.92 8.73
CA GLU A 451 5.81 16.38 7.38
C GLU A 451 4.63 17.10 6.74
N PRO A 452 4.85 18.08 5.85
CA PRO A 452 3.75 18.74 5.14
C PRO A 452 2.88 17.76 4.36
N CYS A 453 1.57 17.99 4.35
CA CYS A 453 0.66 17.24 3.49
C CYS A 453 0.93 17.55 2.01
N THR A 454 0.98 16.52 1.17
CA THR A 454 1.34 16.65 -0.26
C THR A 454 0.15 16.51 -1.22
N ARG A 455 -1.02 16.13 -0.71
CA ARG A 455 -2.23 15.83 -1.51
C ARG A 455 -3.45 16.70 -1.17
N SER A 456 -3.22 17.91 -0.65
CA SER A 456 -4.29 18.81 -0.17
C SER A 456 -5.20 18.15 0.88
N GLN A 457 -4.61 17.33 1.73
CA GLN A 457 -5.27 16.59 2.80
C GLN A 457 -5.71 17.55 3.91
N SER A 458 -7.02 17.66 4.12
CA SER A 458 -7.61 18.43 5.22
C SER A 458 -8.46 17.52 6.11
N GLY A 459 -8.72 17.99 7.33
CA GLY A 459 -9.51 17.26 8.31
C GLY A 459 -8.67 16.72 9.47
N PRO A 460 -9.34 16.24 10.53
CA PRO A 460 -8.69 15.85 11.77
C PRO A 460 -8.06 14.45 11.71
N LEU A 461 -8.37 13.67 10.67
CA LEU A 461 -7.95 12.26 10.52
C LEU A 461 -6.62 12.10 9.77
N ARG A 462 -6.11 13.16 9.15
CA ARG A 462 -4.88 13.09 8.35
C ARG A 462 -3.64 12.77 9.20
N ASP A 463 -2.63 12.19 8.59
CA ASP A 463 -1.36 11.83 9.22
C ASP A 463 -0.19 12.66 8.67
N CYS A 464 -0.43 13.96 8.49
CA CYS A 464 0.54 14.93 7.99
C CYS A 464 0.21 16.35 8.48
N GLY A 465 1.22 17.21 8.48
CA GLY A 465 1.11 18.65 8.74
C GLY A 465 0.96 19.03 10.20
N PHE A 466 1.22 18.10 11.13
CA PHE A 466 1.20 18.41 12.56
C PHE A 466 2.52 18.99 13.05
N GLN A 467 2.46 19.79 14.11
CA GLN A 467 3.64 20.22 14.86
C GLN A 467 3.48 19.86 16.33
N VAL A 468 4.59 19.52 16.98
CA VAL A 468 4.61 19.26 18.42
C VAL A 468 4.46 20.58 19.17
N GLN A 469 3.39 20.71 19.96
CA GLN A 469 3.21 21.85 20.87
C GLN A 469 3.84 21.56 22.24
N ASN A 470 3.61 20.35 22.77
CA ASN A 470 4.19 19.88 24.03
C ASN A 470 4.70 18.45 23.84
N ASN A 471 5.97 18.22 24.18
CA ASN A 471 6.67 17.00 23.78
C ASN A 471 6.63 15.87 24.82
N THR A 472 6.73 16.18 26.12
CA THR A 472 6.88 15.17 27.19
C THR A 472 6.18 15.63 28.46
N ILE A 473 4.86 15.48 28.50
CA ILE A 473 4.04 15.80 29.67
C ILE A 473 3.84 14.55 30.51
N GLU A 474 4.04 14.66 31.81
CA GLU A 474 3.86 13.54 32.74
C GLU A 474 2.39 13.36 33.14
N CYS A 475 1.97 12.10 33.24
CA CYS A 475 0.72 11.69 33.85
C CYS A 475 0.93 10.38 34.64
N THR A 476 -0.01 10.07 35.53
CA THR A 476 0.03 8.79 36.25
C THR A 476 -0.38 7.65 35.30
N PRO A 477 0.49 6.65 35.04
CA PRO A 477 0.18 5.55 34.13
C PRO A 477 -1.17 4.92 34.41
N ASP A 478 -1.90 4.55 33.35
CA ASP A 478 -3.22 3.90 33.42
C ASP A 478 -4.35 4.75 34.04
N LYS A 479 -4.08 6.01 34.42
CA LYS A 479 -5.11 6.95 34.90
C LYS A 479 -5.63 7.82 33.78
N ASN A 480 -6.91 8.18 33.87
CA ASN A 480 -7.52 9.15 32.97
C ASN A 480 -6.91 10.53 33.21
N VAL A 481 -6.56 11.19 32.12
CA VAL A 481 -6.14 12.59 32.06
C VAL A 481 -7.22 13.36 31.36
N THR A 482 -7.68 14.46 31.95
CA THR A 482 -8.61 15.39 31.32
C THR A 482 -7.91 16.72 31.08
N LEU A 483 -7.92 17.18 29.83
CA LEU A 483 -7.38 18.49 29.43
C LEU A 483 -8.50 19.32 28.82
N GLY A 484 -8.50 20.62 29.10
CA GLY A 484 -9.31 21.60 28.39
C GLY A 484 -8.47 22.34 27.35
N PHE A 485 -8.97 22.45 26.12
CA PHE A 485 -8.33 23.21 25.05
C PHE A 485 -9.19 24.39 24.63
N TYR A 486 -8.58 25.53 24.34
CA TYR A 486 -9.30 26.68 23.83
C TYR A 486 -8.46 27.50 22.84
N LEU A 487 -9.16 28.16 21.91
CA LEU A 487 -8.54 29.03 20.91
C LEU A 487 -8.78 30.49 21.31
N ARG A 488 -7.74 31.31 21.17
CA ARG A 488 -7.93 32.77 21.18
C ARG A 488 -8.44 33.21 19.83
N GLU A 489 -9.15 34.34 19.81
CA GLU A 489 -9.77 34.88 18.61
C GLU A 489 -8.73 35.03 17.48
N SER A 490 -9.00 34.43 16.32
CA SER A 490 -8.20 34.53 15.11
C SER A 490 -9.11 34.80 13.92
N LYS A 491 -8.67 35.70 13.02
CA LYS A 491 -9.41 36.01 11.80
C LYS A 491 -9.20 34.97 10.69
N GLN A 492 -8.17 34.14 10.79
CA GLN A 492 -7.73 33.28 9.68
C GLN A 492 -7.96 31.79 9.94
N THR A 493 -7.94 31.37 11.20
CA THR A 493 -8.02 29.96 11.61
C THR A 493 -9.19 29.78 12.56
N SER A 494 -10.23 29.09 12.09
CA SER A 494 -11.47 28.90 12.87
C SER A 494 -11.49 27.60 13.68
N SER A 495 -10.60 26.65 13.36
CA SER A 495 -10.40 25.46 14.17
C SER A 495 -9.01 24.85 14.00
N VAL A 496 -8.55 24.19 15.06
CA VAL A 496 -7.27 23.48 15.12
C VAL A 496 -7.55 22.04 15.57
N THR A 497 -6.97 21.07 14.87
CA THR A 497 -6.96 19.67 15.30
C THR A 497 -5.86 19.48 16.34
N VAL A 498 -6.22 18.89 17.46
CA VAL A 498 -5.31 18.48 18.52
C VAL A 498 -5.23 16.96 18.54
N ARG A 499 -4.01 16.43 18.45
CA ARG A 499 -3.71 15.00 18.57
C ARG A 499 -2.84 14.74 19.78
N ILE A 500 -3.24 13.81 20.62
CA ILE A 500 -2.52 13.40 21.81
C ILE A 500 -1.84 12.06 21.51
N CYS A 501 -0.53 12.04 21.63
CA CYS A 501 0.30 10.87 21.35
C CYS A 501 1.04 10.42 22.61
N GLU A 502 1.38 9.14 22.69
CA GLU A 502 2.37 8.67 23.66
C GLU A 502 3.72 9.33 23.39
N SER A 503 4.48 9.60 24.43
CA SER A 503 5.88 10.00 24.33
C SER A 503 6.73 8.91 24.97
N SER A 504 7.88 8.61 24.37
CA SER A 504 8.78 7.59 24.90
C SER A 504 9.75 8.20 25.90
N ARG A 505 9.87 7.59 27.08
CA ARG A 505 10.92 7.92 28.06
C ARG A 505 12.29 7.56 27.54
N VAL A 506 12.39 6.44 26.83
CA VAL A 506 13.66 5.94 26.26
C VAL A 506 14.15 6.85 25.14
N LEU A 507 13.26 7.29 24.24
CA LEU A 507 13.61 8.21 23.15
C LEU A 507 13.69 9.68 23.60
N GLY A 508 13.05 10.02 24.73
CA GLY A 508 12.97 11.40 25.23
C GLY A 508 12.11 12.33 24.35
N SER A 509 11.20 11.76 23.54
CA SER A 509 10.43 12.52 22.55
C SER A 509 9.02 11.95 22.30
N SER A 510 8.18 12.77 21.69
CA SER A 510 6.90 12.38 21.11
C SER A 510 7.08 11.29 20.06
N THR A 511 6.14 10.35 20.03
CA THR A 511 6.08 9.30 19.02
C THR A 511 5.42 9.76 17.71
N HIS A 512 4.95 11.01 17.62
CA HIS A 512 4.23 11.53 16.44
C HIS A 512 3.24 10.52 15.86
N CYS A 513 2.36 10.02 16.71
CA CYS A 513 1.45 8.94 16.40
C CYS A 513 0.53 9.27 15.20
N GLU A 514 0.40 8.32 14.29
CA GLU A 514 -0.68 8.31 13.30
C GLU A 514 -2.02 8.22 14.03
N TYR A 515 -3.10 8.65 13.37
CA TYR A 515 -4.44 8.77 13.94
C TYR A 515 -4.89 7.50 14.66
N ILE A 516 -4.66 6.33 14.06
CA ILE A 516 -5.10 5.03 14.61
C ILE A 516 -4.35 4.62 15.88
N TYR A 517 -3.22 5.26 16.20
CA TYR A 517 -2.44 5.04 17.42
C TYR A 517 -2.52 6.23 18.39
N ALA A 518 -3.37 7.22 18.11
CA ALA A 518 -3.54 8.38 18.99
C ALA A 518 -4.27 8.01 20.27
N LEU A 519 -3.81 8.57 21.40
CA LEU A 519 -4.49 8.46 22.69
C LEU A 519 -5.81 9.23 22.68
N ALA A 520 -5.83 10.36 21.97
CA ALA A 520 -7.03 11.11 21.63
C ALA A 520 -6.78 12.01 20.42
N ASN A 521 -7.85 12.35 19.71
CA ASN A 521 -7.84 13.29 18.60
C ASN A 521 -9.12 14.12 18.64
N THR A 522 -9.02 15.45 18.62
CA THR A 522 -10.18 16.34 18.69
C THR A 522 -9.98 17.57 17.81
N ILE A 523 -11.09 18.20 17.41
CA ILE A 523 -11.09 19.56 16.89
C ILE A 523 -11.35 20.53 18.05
N VAL A 524 -10.59 21.62 18.09
CA VAL A 524 -10.79 22.78 18.97
C VAL A 524 -11.22 23.93 18.08
N GLU A 525 -12.39 24.50 18.36
CA GLU A 525 -12.99 25.58 17.57
C GLU A 525 -12.84 26.93 18.29
N LEU A 526 -13.02 28.04 17.57
CA LEU A 526 -13.06 29.40 18.13
C LEU A 526 -14.14 29.59 19.22
N SER A 527 -15.19 28.77 19.25
CA SER A 527 -16.18 28.75 20.35
C SER A 527 -15.59 28.36 21.70
N SER A 528 -14.46 27.64 21.70
CA SER A 528 -13.82 27.16 22.91
C SER A 528 -13.07 28.31 23.56
N THR A 529 -13.45 28.66 24.79
CA THR A 529 -12.84 29.75 25.57
C THR A 529 -12.21 29.21 26.86
N GLU A 530 -11.45 30.04 27.57
CA GLU A 530 -10.90 29.67 28.87
C GLU A 530 -11.99 29.24 29.88
N SER A 531 -13.15 29.89 29.85
CA SER A 531 -14.29 29.58 30.73
C SER A 531 -15.10 28.36 30.27
N ASN A 532 -15.02 27.99 28.99
CA ASN A 532 -15.67 26.81 28.42
C ASN A 532 -14.75 26.10 27.42
N PRO A 533 -13.69 25.45 27.91
CA PRO A 533 -12.71 24.81 27.05
C PRO A 533 -13.27 23.49 26.49
N LYS A 534 -12.81 23.10 25.30
CA LYS A 534 -13.05 21.77 24.74
C LYS A 534 -12.32 20.74 25.59
N LYS A 535 -13.06 20.00 26.41
CA LYS A 535 -12.51 18.94 27.26
C LYS A 535 -12.25 17.68 26.47
N VAL A 536 -11.06 17.09 26.66
CA VAL A 536 -10.65 15.81 26.10
C VAL A 536 -10.19 14.95 27.27
N THR A 537 -10.66 13.71 27.32
CA THR A 537 -10.20 12.72 28.29
C THR A 537 -9.58 11.55 27.56
N PHE A 538 -8.42 11.11 28.01
CA PHE A 538 -7.69 9.96 27.46
C PHE A 538 -7.02 9.19 28.59
N GLN A 539 -6.68 7.93 28.33
CA GLN A 539 -5.95 7.10 29.28
C GLN A 539 -4.46 7.39 29.15
N CYS A 540 -3.82 7.71 30.28
CA CYS A 540 -2.38 7.92 30.33
C CYS A 540 -1.64 6.62 29.93
N PRO A 541 -0.56 6.70 29.12
CA PRO A 541 0.17 5.53 28.66
C PRO A 541 0.60 4.60 29.80
N ILE A 542 0.33 3.31 29.63
CA ILE A 542 0.60 2.27 30.61
C ILE A 542 2.09 2.01 30.77
N VAL A 543 2.47 1.39 31.89
CA VAL A 543 3.81 0.82 32.08
C VAL A 543 3.96 -0.36 31.13
N ARG A 544 4.95 -0.32 30.21
CA ARG A 544 5.23 -1.42 29.27
C ARG A 544 6.49 -2.21 29.63
N GLY A 545 7.27 -1.73 30.59
CA GLY A 545 8.46 -2.40 31.15
C GLY A 545 9.24 -1.49 32.09
N ASP A 546 10.42 -1.95 32.52
CA ASP A 546 11.26 -1.24 33.49
C ASP A 546 11.88 0.05 32.92
N ILE A 547 12.07 0.13 31.60
CA ILE A 547 12.67 1.27 30.91
C ILE A 547 11.62 2.20 30.28
N GLU A 548 10.56 1.63 29.70
CA GLU A 548 9.42 2.37 29.18
C GLU A 548 8.31 2.31 30.23
N THR A 549 8.50 3.09 31.29
CA THR A 549 7.61 3.08 32.47
C THR A 549 6.26 3.75 32.21
N GLY A 550 5.94 4.09 30.95
CA GLY A 550 4.74 4.81 30.58
C GLY A 550 4.67 6.21 31.22
N GLY A 551 3.46 6.75 31.27
CA GLY A 551 3.22 8.00 31.99
C GLY A 551 3.66 9.26 31.26
N LEU A 552 4.01 9.19 29.97
CA LEU A 552 4.36 10.36 29.17
C LEU A 552 3.49 10.48 27.93
N TYR A 553 3.04 11.69 27.65
CA TYR A 553 2.32 12.01 26.43
C TYR A 553 2.78 13.34 25.82
N SER A 554 2.37 13.57 24.58
CA SER A 554 2.62 14.77 23.80
C SER A 554 1.34 15.30 23.21
N ILE A 555 1.35 16.59 22.88
CA ILE A 555 0.25 17.29 22.23
C ILE A 555 0.79 17.82 20.91
N LEU A 556 0.22 17.33 19.83
CA LEU A 556 0.46 17.79 18.48
C LEU A 556 -0.74 18.59 17.99
N VAL A 557 -0.48 19.61 17.17
CA VAL A 557 -1.54 20.45 16.61
C VAL A 557 -1.33 20.69 15.13
N ALA A 558 -2.44 20.87 14.41
CA ALA A 558 -2.45 21.30 13.02
C ALA A 558 -3.75 22.07 12.73
N PRO A 559 -3.76 23.08 11.85
CA PRO A 559 -5.02 23.68 11.39
C PRO A 559 -5.96 22.61 10.83
N THR A 560 -7.24 22.57 11.21
CA THR A 560 -8.12 21.50 10.72
C THR A 560 -8.27 21.55 9.20
N PHE A 561 -8.32 22.76 8.62
CA PHE A 561 -8.26 22.98 7.18
C PHE A 561 -6.82 23.37 6.78
N ILE A 562 -6.26 22.72 5.75
CA ILE A 562 -4.83 22.82 5.43
C ILE A 562 -4.38 24.23 4.99
N GLU A 563 -5.29 25.03 4.45
CA GLU A 563 -5.00 26.41 3.99
C GLU A 563 -5.13 27.46 5.11
N ASP A 564 -5.52 27.06 6.32
CA ASP A 564 -5.56 27.96 7.47
C ASP A 564 -4.14 28.22 8.01
N GLU A 565 -3.93 29.40 8.60
CA GLU A 565 -2.66 29.73 9.24
C GLU A 565 -2.41 28.80 10.45
N PHE A 566 -1.17 28.34 10.59
CA PHE A 566 -0.77 27.52 11.72
C PHE A 566 -0.95 28.27 13.05
N MET A 567 -1.57 27.61 14.03
CA MET A 567 -1.72 28.16 15.39
C MET A 567 -1.64 27.06 16.46
N PHE A 568 -1.04 27.41 17.60
CA PHE A 568 -1.10 26.62 18.83
C PHE A 568 -2.42 26.84 19.58
N VAL A 569 -2.82 25.85 20.38
CA VAL A 569 -4.00 25.91 21.27
C VAL A 569 -3.57 26.27 22.70
N ASN A 570 -4.45 26.93 23.45
CA ASN A 570 -4.24 27.12 24.88
C ASN A 570 -4.75 25.89 25.63
N ILE A 571 -4.09 25.55 26.74
CA ILE A 571 -4.37 24.36 27.54
C ILE A 571 -4.71 24.78 28.96
N VAL A 572 -5.76 24.19 29.53
CA VAL A 572 -6.12 24.27 30.95
C VAL A 572 -6.28 22.87 31.51
N THR A 573 -5.79 22.65 32.72
CA THR A 573 -5.80 21.35 33.41
C THR A 573 -6.83 21.32 34.52
#